data_AF-A0A857JP11-F1
#
_entry.id   AF-A0A857JP11-F1
#
_cell.length_a   1.000
_cell.length_b   1.000
_cell.length_c   1.000
_cell.angle_alpha   90.00
_cell.angle_beta   90.00
_cell.angle_gamma   90.00
#
_symmetry.space_group_name_H-M   'P 1'
#
loop_
_entity.id
_entity.type
_entity.pdbx_description
1 polymer ?
#
loop_
_entity_poly.entity_id
_entity_poly.type
_entity_poly.pdbx_seq_one_letter_code
_entity_poly.pdbx_strand_id
1 'polypeptide(L)'
;MIYLMLYFLVGGLSSCAFFGYWWLYKDRVENPASLKLMLIRATAYIFVWPVLYWKWLKSQDKTRFITHPDFVLPELSPANAEAVKLNAQKAALKAQKVQQEWEAFVDALPQCGSHIMYKGTDIYGERLNGRFIFETADLLPVLFDAMHPEPFDIDEGRDIDETDVQALNVRNELNEWINTNRKAVKQEHYIHRWLRTYDPALYVCNVVPNSFDRFEYIASEMIEAGKGQAHCKSCNTVYDASDIKAVDGGQGSWIFGELYCPKEHLLARRKKIHFMGAIQN
;
A
#
# COMPACT_ATOMS: atom_id res chain seq x y z
N MET A 1 37.04 -41.74 21.23
CA MET A 1 35.99 -41.83 20.19
C MET A 1 34.59 -41.49 20.71
N ILE A 2 34.12 -42.10 21.80
CA ILE A 2 32.75 -41.91 22.32
C ILE A 2 32.39 -40.43 22.60
N TYR A 3 33.29 -39.68 23.25
CA TYR A 3 33.07 -38.24 23.52
C TYR A 3 33.01 -37.37 22.26
N LEU A 4 33.73 -37.74 21.20
CA LEU A 4 33.71 -37.03 19.93
C LEU A 4 32.38 -37.26 19.21
N MET A 5 31.86 -38.49 19.23
CA MET A 5 30.56 -38.82 18.64
C MET A 5 29.41 -38.14 19.38
N LEU A 6 29.46 -38.10 20.72
CA LEU A 6 28.49 -37.35 21.54
C LEU A 6 28.50 -35.86 21.22
N TYR A 7 29.68 -35.25 21.04
CA TYR A 7 29.80 -33.84 20.69
C TYR A 7 29.12 -33.52 19.35
N PHE A 8 29.36 -34.33 18.31
CA PHE A 8 28.73 -34.13 17.00
C PHE A 8 27.23 -34.42 17.01
N LEU A 9 26.77 -35.38 17.82
CA LEU A 9 25.35 -35.69 17.96
C LEU A 9 24.57 -34.55 18.63
N VAL A 10 25.11 -33.98 19.71
CA VAL A 10 24.51 -32.81 20.39
C VAL A 10 24.59 -31.55 19.51
N GLY A 11 25.70 -31.34 18.82
CA GLY A 11 25.85 -30.26 17.84
C GLY A 11 24.89 -30.37 16.66
N GLY A 12 24.63 -31.59 16.18
CA GLY A 12 23.67 -31.86 15.11
C GLY A 12 22.23 -31.56 15.54
N LEU A 13 21.81 -32.08 16.69
CA LEU A 13 20.45 -31.85 17.22
C LEU A 13 20.17 -30.37 17.50
N SER A 14 21.14 -29.66 18.09
CA SER A 14 21.02 -28.21 18.34
C SER A 14 20.98 -27.41 17.04
N SER A 15 21.82 -27.74 16.05
CA SER A 15 21.77 -27.09 14.74
C SER A 15 20.43 -27.31 14.03
N CYS A 16 19.86 -28.53 14.07
CA CYS A 16 18.53 -28.82 13.52
C CYS A 16 17.42 -27.99 14.19
N ALA A 17 17.46 -27.83 15.51
CA ALA A 17 16.49 -27.00 16.24
C ALA A 17 16.59 -25.51 15.86
N PHE A 18 17.81 -24.97 15.78
CA PHE A 18 18.04 -23.59 15.35
C PHE A 18 17.68 -23.36 13.88
N PHE A 19 17.98 -24.32 13.01
CA PHE A 19 17.61 -24.28 11.59
C PHE A 19 16.09 -24.32 11.43
N GLY A 20 15.40 -25.23 12.13
CA GLY A 20 13.94 -25.31 12.12
C GLY A 20 13.28 -24.02 12.61
N TYR A 21 13.78 -23.43 13.70
CA TYR A 21 13.29 -22.15 14.22
C TYR A 21 13.52 -20.99 13.22
N TRP A 22 14.71 -20.88 12.63
CA TRP A 22 15.00 -19.83 11.65
C TRP A 22 14.18 -19.99 10.36
N TRP A 23 14.05 -21.23 9.87
CA TRP A 23 13.29 -21.56 8.67
C TRP A 23 11.79 -21.31 8.84
N LEU A 24 11.22 -21.64 10.00
CA LEU A 24 9.78 -21.51 10.25
C LEU A 24 9.37 -20.12 10.72
N TYR A 25 10.21 -19.40 11.48
CA TYR A 25 9.77 -18.23 12.23
C TYR A 25 10.38 -16.89 11.77
N LYS A 26 11.68 -16.86 11.41
CA LYS A 26 12.38 -15.58 11.13
C LYS A 26 12.45 -15.23 9.64
N ASP A 27 12.84 -16.17 8.79
CA ASP A 27 13.08 -15.88 7.37
C ASP A 27 11.80 -15.92 6.51
N ARG A 28 10.65 -16.30 7.07
CA ARG A 28 9.34 -16.16 6.39
C ARG A 28 8.66 -14.81 6.61
N VAL A 29 9.04 -14.04 7.63
CA VAL A 29 8.30 -12.83 8.02
C VAL A 29 9.00 -11.55 7.55
N GLU A 30 10.34 -11.51 7.50
CA GLU A 30 11.03 -10.23 7.25
C GLU A 30 11.96 -10.19 6.03
N ASN A 31 12.65 -11.28 5.62
CA ASN A 31 13.44 -11.35 4.38
C ASN A 31 13.84 -12.81 4.04
N PRO A 32 13.48 -13.38 2.87
CA PRO A 32 13.84 -14.77 2.55
C PRO A 32 15.34 -14.91 2.21
N ALA A 33 16.10 -15.58 3.08
CA ALA A 33 17.49 -15.92 2.79
C ALA A 33 17.59 -17.06 1.76
N SER A 34 18.62 -17.03 0.90
CA SER A 34 18.83 -18.08 -0.10
C SER A 34 19.22 -19.42 0.56
N LEU A 35 18.72 -20.54 0.01
CA LEU A 35 18.90 -21.89 0.53
C LEU A 35 20.39 -22.27 0.72
N LYS A 36 21.27 -21.75 -0.14
CA LYS A 36 22.73 -21.93 -0.03
C LYS A 36 23.30 -21.25 1.24
N LEU A 37 22.83 -20.05 1.56
CA LEU A 37 23.28 -19.32 2.75
C LEU A 37 22.80 -20.01 4.04
N MET A 38 21.60 -20.61 4.01
CA MET A 38 21.05 -21.33 5.15
C MET A 38 21.83 -22.61 5.47
N LEU A 39 22.25 -23.37 4.44
CA LEU A 39 23.10 -24.55 4.62
C LEU A 39 24.49 -24.20 5.19
N ILE A 40 25.09 -23.11 4.74
CA ILE A 40 26.36 -22.61 5.28
C ILE A 40 26.22 -22.22 6.75
N ARG A 41 25.12 -21.57 7.13
CA ARG A 41 24.85 -21.22 8.53
C ARG A 41 24.61 -22.45 9.40
N ALA A 42 23.82 -23.42 8.93
CA ALA A 42 23.55 -24.66 9.65
C ALA A 42 24.83 -25.46 9.96
N THR A 43 25.73 -25.54 8.98
CA THR A 43 27.03 -26.21 9.14
C THR A 43 27.94 -25.45 10.11
N ALA A 44 27.99 -24.12 10.04
CA ALA A 44 28.73 -23.30 11.01
C ALA A 44 28.21 -23.48 12.46
N TYR A 45 26.89 -23.64 12.63
CA TYR A 45 26.28 -23.82 13.95
C TYR A 45 26.67 -25.14 14.63
N ILE A 46 26.96 -26.22 13.88
CA ILE A 46 27.45 -27.49 14.44
C ILE A 46 28.82 -27.34 15.12
N PHE A 47 29.64 -26.38 14.69
CA PHE A 47 30.97 -26.17 15.29
C PHE A 47 30.95 -25.19 16.45
N VAL A 48 30.02 -24.22 16.44
CA VAL A 48 29.99 -23.09 17.38
C VAL A 48 28.88 -23.25 18.44
N TRP A 49 28.14 -24.35 18.43
CA TRP A 49 27.02 -24.59 19.37
C TRP A 49 27.38 -24.41 20.86
N PRO A 50 28.57 -24.79 21.38
CA PRO A 50 28.85 -24.61 22.81
C PRO A 50 28.98 -23.12 23.17
N VAL A 51 29.54 -22.31 22.27
CA VAL A 51 29.68 -20.86 22.44
C VAL A 51 28.33 -20.16 22.33
N LEU A 52 27.47 -20.62 21.42
CA LEU A 52 26.11 -20.10 21.26
C LEU A 52 25.21 -20.46 22.43
N TYR A 53 25.30 -21.70 22.92
CA TYR A 53 24.59 -22.16 24.10
C TYR A 53 25.07 -21.45 25.37
N TRP A 54 26.38 -21.19 25.47
CA TRP A 54 26.95 -20.37 26.54
C TRP A 54 26.49 -18.90 26.47
N LYS A 55 26.48 -18.29 25.27
CA LYS A 55 25.93 -16.95 25.07
C LYS A 55 24.44 -16.89 25.38
N TRP A 56 23.67 -17.90 24.99
CA TRP A 56 22.24 -18.00 25.27
C TRP A 56 21.95 -18.18 26.77
N LEU A 57 22.75 -18.99 27.46
CA LEU A 57 22.64 -19.15 28.91
C LEU A 57 22.99 -17.87 29.68
N LYS A 58 23.97 -17.10 29.18
CA LYS A 58 24.51 -15.90 29.83
C LYS A 58 23.79 -14.61 29.43
N SER A 59 23.05 -14.60 28.32
CA SER A 59 22.25 -13.42 27.97
C SER A 59 21.07 -13.29 28.92
N GLN A 60 20.88 -12.08 29.47
CA GLN A 60 19.67 -11.73 30.21
C GLN A 60 18.43 -11.63 29.31
N ASP A 61 18.58 -11.85 28.00
CA ASP A 61 17.53 -11.75 26.98
C ASP A 61 16.55 -12.94 26.95
N LYS A 62 16.66 -13.91 27.86
CA LYS A 62 15.72 -15.05 27.91
C LYS A 62 14.26 -14.62 28.07
N THR A 63 14.01 -13.43 28.60
CA THR A 63 12.68 -12.82 28.72
C THR A 63 12.25 -11.97 27.52
N ARG A 64 13.13 -11.65 26.57
CA ARG A 64 12.78 -10.82 25.40
C ARG A 64 12.14 -11.59 24.24
N PHE A 65 12.15 -12.93 24.27
CA PHE A 65 11.71 -13.74 23.13
C PHE A 65 10.25 -14.21 23.18
N ILE A 66 9.52 -13.98 24.28
CA ILE A 66 8.11 -14.43 24.41
C ILE A 66 7.17 -13.31 24.86
N THR A 67 7.68 -12.22 25.42
CA THR A 67 6.89 -11.02 25.64
C THR A 67 7.56 -9.89 24.87
N HIS A 68 7.00 -9.53 23.71
CA HIS A 68 6.98 -8.11 23.40
C HIS A 68 6.43 -7.46 24.68
N PRO A 69 7.13 -6.49 25.31
CA PRO A 69 6.52 -5.78 26.41
C PRO A 69 5.16 -5.32 25.88
N ASP A 70 4.08 -5.69 26.57
CA ASP A 70 2.75 -5.21 26.24
C ASP A 70 2.90 -3.75 25.90
N PHE A 71 2.42 -3.34 24.73
CA PHE A 71 2.54 -1.95 24.32
C PHE A 71 1.90 -1.11 25.42
N VAL A 72 2.75 -0.55 26.28
CA VAL A 72 2.32 0.34 27.35
C VAL A 72 1.93 1.58 26.60
N LEU A 73 0.63 1.77 26.42
CA LEU A 73 0.07 3.01 25.91
C LEU A 73 0.77 4.12 26.72
N PRO A 74 1.58 4.99 26.08
CA PRO A 74 2.28 6.03 26.81
C PRO A 74 1.23 6.79 27.62
N GLU A 75 1.48 7.02 28.91
CA GLU A 75 0.61 7.90 29.69
C GLU A 75 0.45 9.19 28.88
N LEU A 76 -0.80 9.47 28.51
CA LEU A 76 -1.16 10.72 27.86
C LEU A 76 -0.77 11.81 28.84
N SER A 77 0.43 12.38 28.66
CA SER A 77 0.89 13.52 29.44
C SER A 77 -0.24 14.55 29.42
N PRO A 78 -0.70 15.06 30.57
CA PRO A 78 -1.80 16.00 30.63
C PRO A 78 -1.47 17.12 29.67
N ALA A 79 -2.20 17.16 28.56
CA ALA A 79 -1.76 17.87 27.39
C ALA A 79 -1.69 19.36 27.76
N ASN A 80 -0.47 19.87 27.98
CA ASN A 80 -0.29 21.28 28.23
C ASN A 80 -0.91 22.00 27.03
N ALA A 81 -1.97 22.79 27.27
CA ALA A 81 -2.75 23.43 26.22
C ALA A 81 -1.87 24.26 25.28
N GLU A 82 -0.75 24.79 25.77
CA GLU A 82 0.25 25.50 24.96
C GLU A 82 1.06 24.56 24.08
N ALA A 83 1.46 23.39 24.59
CA ALA A 83 2.19 22.39 23.80
C ALA A 83 1.32 21.79 22.69
N VAL A 84 0.04 21.57 22.95
CA VAL A 84 -0.94 21.12 21.92
C VAL A 84 -1.08 22.17 20.83
N LYS A 85 -1.25 23.45 21.19
CA LYS A 85 -1.34 24.56 20.24
C LYS A 85 -0.06 24.69 19.40
N LEU A 86 1.12 24.60 20.03
CA LEU A 86 2.40 24.66 19.32
C LEU A 86 2.57 23.49 18.35
N ASN A 87 2.18 22.27 18.75
CA ASN A 87 2.24 21.10 17.88
C ASN A 87 1.27 21.22 16.70
N ALA A 88 0.06 21.73 16.93
CA ALA A 88 -0.90 22.01 15.87
C ALA A 88 -0.37 23.05 14.88
N GLN A 89 0.24 24.15 15.37
CA GLN A 89 0.87 25.16 14.51
C GLN A 89 2.04 24.58 13.70
N LYS A 90 2.91 23.76 14.32
CA LYS A 90 4.00 23.08 13.62
C LYS A 90 3.48 22.12 12.56
N ALA A 91 2.40 21.39 12.84
CA ALA A 91 1.76 20.50 11.88
C ALA A 91 1.17 21.27 10.69
N ALA A 92 0.48 22.38 10.94
CA ALA A 92 -0.04 23.26 9.89
C ALA A 92 1.07 23.84 9.01
N LEU A 93 2.17 24.33 9.61
CA LEU A 93 3.33 24.82 8.88
C LEU A 93 3.97 23.72 8.03
N LYS A 94 4.09 22.51 8.57
CA LYS A 94 4.62 21.35 7.84
C LYS A 94 3.72 20.99 6.65
N ALA A 95 2.40 20.98 6.85
CA ALA A 95 1.44 20.71 5.79
C ALA A 95 1.53 21.77 4.67
N GLN A 96 1.66 23.05 5.04
CA GLN A 96 1.84 24.13 4.08
C GLN A 96 3.12 23.99 3.25
N LYS A 97 4.24 23.62 3.88
CA LYS A 97 5.49 23.35 3.15
C LYS A 97 5.36 22.20 2.17
N VAL A 98 4.74 21.09 2.60
CA VAL A 98 4.49 19.94 1.72
C VAL A 98 3.61 20.36 0.54
N GLN A 99 2.57 21.15 0.78
CA GLN A 99 1.73 21.69 -0.30
C GLN A 99 2.54 22.55 -1.29
N GLN A 100 3.39 23.46 -0.80
CA GLN A 100 4.25 24.29 -1.67
C GLN A 100 5.23 23.44 -2.49
N GLU A 101 5.81 22.40 -1.91
CA GLU A 101 6.70 21.46 -2.61
C GLU A 101 5.96 20.73 -3.74
N TRP A 102 4.72 20.29 -3.50
CA TRP A 102 3.89 19.66 -4.52
C TRP A 102 3.46 20.62 -5.62
N GLU A 103 3.06 21.84 -5.29
CA GLU A 103 2.71 22.86 -6.28
C GLU A 103 3.91 23.19 -7.16
N ALA A 104 5.09 23.41 -6.57
CA ALA A 104 6.33 23.64 -7.31
C ALA A 104 6.72 22.45 -8.19
N PHE A 105 6.52 21.22 -7.71
CA PHE A 105 6.74 20.01 -8.50
C PHE A 105 5.80 19.95 -9.71
N VAL A 106 4.51 20.20 -9.52
CA VAL A 106 3.49 20.19 -10.59
C VAL A 106 3.77 21.26 -11.63
N ASP A 107 4.09 22.48 -11.19
CA ASP A 107 4.36 23.60 -12.08
C ASP A 107 5.66 23.39 -12.90
N ALA A 108 6.55 22.51 -12.44
CA ALA A 108 7.76 22.12 -13.17
C ALA A 108 7.53 20.98 -14.19
N LEU A 109 6.36 20.34 -14.20
CA LEU A 109 6.06 19.28 -15.17
C LEU A 109 5.88 19.86 -16.58
N PRO A 110 6.24 19.10 -17.63
CA PRO A 110 5.99 19.53 -19.00
C PRO A 110 4.48 19.63 -19.25
N GLN A 111 4.12 20.50 -20.19
CA GLN A 111 2.73 20.63 -20.64
C GLN A 111 2.17 19.27 -21.08
N CYS A 112 0.94 18.98 -20.66
CA CYS A 112 0.27 17.74 -21.02
C CYS A 112 -0.22 17.79 -22.46
N GLY A 113 0.04 16.74 -23.25
CA GLY A 113 -0.48 16.58 -24.60
C GLY A 113 -1.80 15.80 -24.66
N SER A 114 -2.24 15.48 -25.88
CA SER A 114 -3.48 14.76 -26.19
C SER A 114 -3.66 13.45 -25.43
N HIS A 115 -2.55 12.76 -25.12
CA HIS A 115 -2.55 11.45 -24.47
C HIS A 115 -1.64 11.38 -23.25
N ILE A 116 -1.98 10.49 -22.32
CA ILE A 116 -1.19 10.18 -21.14
C ILE A 116 -0.92 8.70 -21.07
N MET A 117 0.31 8.33 -20.71
CA MET A 117 0.72 6.95 -20.47
C MET A 117 1.01 6.71 -18.98
N TYR A 118 0.30 5.75 -18.42
CA TYR A 118 0.61 5.13 -17.14
C TYR A 118 1.40 3.82 -17.33
N LYS A 119 2.42 3.60 -16.51
CA LYS A 119 3.20 2.36 -16.53
C LYS A 119 2.64 1.45 -15.44
N GLY A 120 2.14 0.27 -15.82
CA GLY A 120 1.65 -0.71 -14.86
C GLY A 120 2.73 -1.09 -13.86
N THR A 121 2.36 -1.14 -12.59
CA THR A 121 3.20 -1.51 -11.46
C THR A 121 2.60 -2.68 -10.69
N ASP A 122 3.44 -3.40 -9.97
CA ASP A 122 3.03 -4.34 -8.93
C ASP A 122 2.95 -3.63 -7.57
N ILE A 123 2.37 -4.30 -6.56
CA ILE A 123 2.17 -3.77 -5.20
C ILE A 123 3.48 -3.43 -4.46
N TYR A 124 4.61 -3.92 -4.97
CA TYR A 124 5.95 -3.63 -4.47
C TYR A 124 6.64 -2.48 -5.22
N GLY A 125 5.94 -1.82 -6.14
CA GLY A 125 6.48 -0.75 -6.99
C GLY A 125 7.31 -1.25 -8.18
N GLU A 126 7.40 -2.57 -8.37
CA GLU A 126 8.08 -3.15 -9.53
C GLU A 126 7.30 -2.84 -10.82
N ARG A 127 8.03 -2.50 -11.89
CA ARG A 127 7.41 -2.19 -13.17
C ARG A 127 7.00 -3.45 -13.90
N LEU A 128 5.73 -3.54 -14.23
CA LEU A 128 5.17 -4.61 -15.04
C LEU A 128 5.20 -4.26 -16.53
N ASN A 129 4.74 -5.23 -17.33
CA ASN A 129 4.75 -5.16 -18.79
C ASN A 129 3.58 -4.36 -19.38
N GLY A 130 2.65 -3.87 -18.56
CA GLY A 130 1.54 -3.03 -18.99
C GLY A 130 1.94 -1.57 -19.22
N ARG A 131 1.47 -1.00 -20.32
CA ARG A 131 1.43 0.45 -20.56
C ARG A 131 0.01 0.83 -20.89
N PHE A 132 -0.59 1.67 -20.07
CA PHE A 132 -1.97 2.11 -20.25
C PHE A 132 -1.93 3.52 -20.82
N ILE A 133 -2.67 3.74 -21.90
CA ILE A 133 -2.71 4.99 -22.65
C ILE A 133 -4.15 5.49 -22.59
N PHE A 134 -4.32 6.73 -22.17
CA PHE A 134 -5.62 7.37 -22.03
C PHE A 134 -5.62 8.69 -22.78
N GLU A 135 -6.80 9.09 -23.28
CA GLU A 135 -7.02 10.45 -23.70
C GLU A 135 -7.12 11.35 -22.47
N THR A 136 -6.41 12.48 -22.47
CA THR A 136 -6.42 13.39 -21.32
C THR A 136 -7.81 13.97 -21.07
N ALA A 137 -8.61 14.16 -22.14
CA ALA A 137 -9.98 14.65 -22.06
C ALA A 137 -10.89 13.72 -21.23
N ASP A 138 -10.71 12.41 -21.34
CA ASP A 138 -11.51 11.42 -20.60
C ASP A 138 -11.12 11.32 -19.13
N LEU A 139 -9.87 11.66 -18.79
CA LEU A 139 -9.35 11.64 -17.42
C LEU A 139 -9.86 12.81 -16.57
N LEU A 140 -10.08 13.98 -17.19
CA LEU A 140 -10.53 15.19 -16.49
C LEU A 140 -11.83 15.01 -15.69
N PRO A 141 -12.93 14.44 -16.26
CA PRO A 141 -14.16 14.23 -15.49
C PRO A 141 -13.97 13.22 -14.36
N VAL A 142 -13.25 12.12 -14.59
CA VAL A 142 -13.00 11.10 -13.55
C VAL A 142 -12.21 11.69 -12.38
N LEU A 143 -11.19 12.50 -12.68
CA LEU A 143 -10.44 13.22 -11.65
C LEU A 143 -11.29 14.27 -10.94
N PHE A 144 -12.18 14.95 -11.66
CA PHE A 144 -13.09 15.93 -11.07
C PHE A 144 -14.02 15.27 -10.04
N ASP A 145 -14.61 14.14 -10.39
CA ASP A 145 -15.48 13.36 -9.51
C ASP A 145 -14.69 12.80 -8.30
N ALA A 146 -13.46 12.31 -8.53
CA ALA A 146 -12.59 11.81 -7.46
C ALA A 146 -12.20 12.90 -6.44
N MET A 147 -12.09 14.16 -6.88
CA MET A 147 -11.86 15.32 -6.00
C MET A 147 -13.13 15.80 -5.29
N HIS A 148 -14.31 15.57 -5.89
CA HIS A 148 -15.61 15.98 -5.35
C HIS A 148 -16.49 14.76 -5.11
N PRO A 149 -16.08 13.84 -4.22
CA PRO A 149 -16.90 12.69 -3.94
C PRO A 149 -18.23 13.13 -3.34
N GLU A 150 -19.31 12.45 -3.73
CA GLU A 150 -20.61 12.63 -3.13
C GLU A 150 -20.55 12.48 -1.60
N PRO A 151 -21.37 13.25 -0.86
CA PRO A 151 -21.43 13.15 0.58
C PRO A 151 -21.69 11.70 0.98
N PHE A 152 -20.88 11.21 1.91
CA PHE A 152 -21.07 9.88 2.45
C PHE A 152 -22.26 9.90 3.39
N ASP A 153 -23.23 9.03 3.15
CA ASP A 153 -24.35 8.80 4.05
C ASP A 153 -24.27 7.38 4.62
N ILE A 154 -24.29 7.28 5.95
CA ILE A 154 -24.30 6.00 6.65
C ILE A 154 -25.75 5.57 6.78
N ASP A 155 -26.33 5.11 5.67
CA ASP A 155 -27.62 4.42 5.68
C ASP A 155 -27.40 2.92 5.92
N GLU A 156 -26.78 2.61 7.07
CA GLU A 156 -26.80 1.25 7.60
C GLU A 156 -28.18 1.05 8.18
N GLY A 157 -28.95 0.08 7.67
CA GLY A 157 -30.34 -0.28 8.00
C GLY A 157 -30.64 -0.66 9.47
N ARG A 158 -30.11 0.11 10.41
CA ARG A 158 -30.68 0.37 11.73
C ARG A 158 -31.69 1.49 11.52
N ASP A 159 -32.97 1.15 11.66
CA ASP A 159 -34.04 2.12 11.87
C ASP A 159 -33.63 2.99 13.06
N ILE A 160 -33.05 4.17 12.79
CA ILE A 160 -32.99 5.19 13.82
C ILE A 160 -34.41 5.69 13.95
N ASP A 161 -34.95 5.57 15.16
CA ASP A 161 -36.20 6.21 15.51
C ASP A 161 -36.06 7.70 15.18
N GLU A 162 -36.76 8.16 14.14
CA GLU A 162 -36.72 9.54 13.67
C GLU A 162 -37.17 10.54 14.75
N THR A 163 -37.78 10.05 15.84
CA THR A 163 -38.12 10.86 17.01
C THR A 163 -36.97 11.04 18.01
N ASP A 164 -35.90 10.24 17.92
CA ASP A 164 -34.67 10.41 18.69
C ASP A 164 -33.77 11.47 18.05
N VAL A 165 -34.08 12.72 18.37
CA VAL A 165 -33.34 13.92 17.95
C VAL A 165 -31.85 13.84 18.33
N GLN A 166 -31.51 13.16 19.44
CA GLN A 166 -30.13 13.08 19.90
C GLN A 166 -29.32 12.09 19.04
N ALA A 167 -29.89 10.93 18.71
CA ALA A 167 -29.26 9.98 17.80
C ALA A 167 -29.07 10.56 16.38
N LEU A 168 -30.06 11.30 15.87
CA LEU A 168 -29.97 12.01 14.59
C LEU A 168 -28.87 13.06 14.58
N ASN A 169 -28.75 13.88 15.63
CA ASN A 169 -27.71 14.90 15.71
C ASN A 169 -26.31 14.30 15.74
N VAL A 170 -26.09 13.23 16.53
CA VAL A 170 -24.79 12.54 16.58
C VAL A 170 -24.42 11.96 15.21
N ARG A 171 -25.38 11.38 14.47
CA ARG A 171 -25.15 10.89 13.11
C ARG A 171 -24.77 12.02 12.16
N ASN A 172 -25.48 13.14 12.21
CA ASN A 172 -25.19 14.30 11.36
C ASN A 172 -23.80 14.87 11.64
N GLU A 173 -23.43 15.02 12.92
CA GLU A 173 -22.09 15.46 13.32
C GLU A 173 -20.99 14.49 12.84
N LEU A 174 -21.23 13.18 12.94
CA LEU A 174 -20.31 12.17 12.43
C LEU A 174 -20.16 12.25 10.90
N ASN A 175 -21.27 12.35 10.16
CA ASN A 175 -21.25 12.50 8.71
C ASN A 175 -20.53 13.79 8.30
N GLU A 176 -20.77 14.90 8.98
CA GLU A 176 -20.08 16.17 8.73
C GLU A 176 -18.57 16.05 9.01
N TRP A 177 -18.19 15.40 10.10
CA TRP A 177 -16.78 15.13 10.43
C TRP A 177 -16.11 14.25 9.36
N ILE A 178 -16.75 13.15 8.94
CA ILE A 178 -16.24 12.25 7.89
C ILE A 178 -16.06 13.04 6.59
N ASN A 179 -17.08 13.78 6.17
CA ASN A 179 -17.07 14.54 4.93
C ASN A 179 -16.02 15.67 4.97
N THR A 180 -15.79 16.29 6.12
CA THR A 180 -14.75 17.32 6.30
C THR A 180 -13.34 16.74 6.22
N ASN A 181 -13.08 15.61 6.88
CA ASN A 181 -11.77 14.94 6.80
C ASN A 181 -11.51 14.35 5.40
N ARG A 182 -12.57 13.98 4.66
CA ARG A 182 -12.48 13.52 3.27
C ARG A 182 -12.00 14.62 2.31
N LYS A 183 -12.24 15.90 2.64
CA LYS A 183 -11.88 17.10 1.85
C LYS A 183 -10.40 17.51 1.95
N ALA A 184 -9.55 16.80 2.71
CA ALA A 184 -8.11 17.07 2.71
C ALA A 184 -7.57 17.06 1.27
N VAL A 185 -6.69 18.01 0.91
CA VAL A 185 -6.14 18.11 -0.46
C VAL A 185 -5.39 16.83 -0.80
N LYS A 186 -5.99 16.00 -1.64
CA LYS A 186 -5.40 14.73 -2.09
C LYS A 186 -4.56 14.95 -3.35
N GLN A 187 -3.76 13.95 -3.68
CA GLN A 187 -2.87 13.98 -4.84
C GLN A 187 -3.62 14.21 -6.17
N GLU A 188 -4.88 13.79 -6.24
CA GLU A 188 -5.80 14.01 -7.34
C GLU A 188 -5.94 15.50 -7.70
N HIS A 189 -5.83 16.41 -6.72
CA HIS A 189 -5.83 17.85 -6.97
C HIS A 189 -4.63 18.30 -7.81
N TYR A 190 -3.45 17.78 -7.49
CA TYR A 190 -2.20 18.08 -8.21
C TYR A 190 -2.18 17.44 -9.60
N ILE A 191 -2.69 16.20 -9.71
CA ILE A 191 -2.84 15.52 -11.00
C ILE A 191 -3.77 16.34 -11.90
N HIS A 192 -4.95 16.71 -11.41
CA HIS A 192 -5.91 17.49 -12.16
C HIS A 192 -5.37 18.89 -12.53
N ARG A 193 -4.64 19.57 -11.63
CA ARG A 193 -3.95 20.83 -11.94
C ARG A 193 -2.99 20.67 -13.11
N TRP A 194 -2.20 19.60 -13.12
CA TRP A 194 -1.30 19.29 -14.23
C TRP A 194 -2.09 19.00 -15.52
N LEU A 195 -3.13 18.17 -15.46
CA LEU A 195 -3.92 17.80 -16.65
C LEU A 195 -4.67 18.98 -17.25
N ARG A 196 -4.99 20.03 -16.47
CA ARG A 196 -5.61 21.26 -17.01
C ARG A 196 -4.69 22.07 -17.92
N THR A 197 -3.38 21.84 -17.88
CA THR A 197 -2.43 22.46 -18.84
C THR A 197 -2.49 21.83 -20.22
N TYR A 198 -3.34 20.82 -20.38
CA TYR A 198 -3.58 20.07 -21.61
C TYR A 198 -3.77 20.94 -22.85
N ASP A 199 -3.00 20.61 -23.90
CA ASP A 199 -3.20 21.14 -25.24
C ASP A 199 -3.63 20.02 -26.20
N PRO A 200 -4.86 20.05 -26.74
CA PRO A 200 -5.33 19.06 -27.70
C PRO A 200 -4.57 19.07 -29.03
N ALA A 201 -3.94 20.19 -29.39
CA ALA A 201 -3.13 20.29 -30.61
C ALA A 201 -1.78 19.58 -30.48
N LEU A 202 -1.32 19.33 -29.25
CA LEU A 202 -0.05 18.67 -28.98
C LEU A 202 -0.24 17.16 -28.94
N TYR A 203 0.03 16.47 -30.05
CA TYR A 203 -0.09 15.01 -30.15
C TYR A 203 1.09 14.26 -29.49
N VAL A 204 1.31 14.53 -28.21
CA VAL A 204 2.35 13.92 -27.38
C VAL A 204 1.71 13.03 -26.33
N CYS A 205 2.33 11.88 -26.09
CA CYS A 205 1.94 10.97 -25.02
C CYS A 205 2.84 11.18 -23.80
N ASN A 206 2.36 11.95 -22.82
CA ASN A 206 3.12 12.27 -21.61
C ASN A 206 3.08 11.09 -20.63
N VAL A 207 4.23 10.78 -20.01
CA VAL A 207 4.29 9.72 -19.00
C VAL A 207 3.89 10.29 -17.65
N VAL A 208 2.97 9.62 -16.95
CA VAL A 208 2.63 9.95 -15.56
C VAL A 208 3.87 9.82 -14.68
N PRO A 209 4.25 10.86 -13.91
CA PRO A 209 5.33 10.77 -12.94
C PRO A 209 5.10 9.66 -11.91
N ASN A 210 6.15 8.90 -11.56
CA ASN A 210 6.03 7.84 -10.54
C ASN A 210 5.70 8.39 -9.14
N SER A 211 5.88 9.69 -8.92
CA SER A 211 5.49 10.37 -7.68
C SER A 211 3.97 10.37 -7.48
N PHE A 212 3.18 10.24 -8.56
CA PHE A 212 1.72 10.11 -8.49
C PHE A 212 1.30 8.66 -8.27
N ASP A 213 1.61 8.14 -7.08
CA ASP A 213 1.26 6.79 -6.64
C ASP A 213 -0.25 6.50 -6.69
N ARG A 214 -1.10 7.49 -6.40
CA ARG A 214 -2.56 7.32 -6.45
C ARG A 214 -3.13 7.24 -7.87
N PHE A 215 -2.34 7.55 -8.90
CA PHE A 215 -2.80 7.43 -10.29
C PHE A 215 -3.16 6.00 -10.67
N GLU A 216 -2.58 4.99 -10.00
CA GLU A 216 -2.90 3.58 -10.25
C GLU A 216 -4.40 3.26 -10.04
N TYR A 217 -5.06 3.96 -9.11
CA TYR A 217 -6.48 3.78 -8.84
C TYR A 217 -7.34 4.36 -9.96
N ILE A 218 -7.01 5.58 -10.41
CA ILE A 218 -7.68 6.26 -11.52
C ILE A 218 -7.50 5.46 -12.82
N ALA A 219 -6.26 5.01 -13.09
CA ALA A 219 -5.97 4.22 -14.28
C ALA A 219 -6.77 2.91 -14.29
N SER A 220 -6.92 2.24 -13.14
CA SER A 220 -7.70 1.02 -13.08
C SER A 220 -9.20 1.27 -13.23
N GLU A 221 -9.75 2.34 -12.66
CA GLU A 221 -11.16 2.72 -12.86
C GLU A 221 -11.45 3.04 -14.33
N MET A 222 -10.54 3.73 -15.00
CA MET A 222 -10.63 4.01 -16.44
C MET A 222 -10.64 2.71 -17.27
N ILE A 223 -9.75 1.77 -16.96
CA ILE A 223 -9.70 0.48 -17.68
C ILE A 223 -10.94 -0.36 -17.39
N GLU A 224 -11.40 -0.42 -16.14
CA GLU A 224 -12.64 -1.10 -15.76
C GLU A 224 -13.88 -0.48 -16.42
N ALA A 225 -13.87 0.83 -16.67
CA ALA A 225 -14.89 1.54 -17.44
C ALA A 225 -14.76 1.35 -18.96
N GLY A 226 -13.77 0.57 -19.44
CA GLY A 226 -13.53 0.34 -20.86
C GLY A 226 -12.98 1.56 -21.60
N LYS A 227 -12.29 2.48 -20.90
CA LYS A 227 -11.72 3.70 -21.49
C LYS A 227 -10.21 3.60 -21.65
N GLY A 228 -9.73 3.96 -22.84
CA GLY A 228 -8.32 3.98 -23.20
C GLY A 228 -7.82 2.66 -23.79
N GLN A 229 -6.50 2.49 -23.80
CA GLN A 229 -5.84 1.35 -24.44
C GLN A 229 -4.74 0.80 -23.54
N ALA A 230 -4.47 -0.49 -23.66
CA ALA A 230 -3.43 -1.17 -22.90
C ALA A 230 -2.46 -1.89 -23.85
N HIS A 231 -1.22 -1.42 -23.89
CA HIS A 231 -0.13 -2.09 -24.57
C HIS A 231 0.53 -3.12 -23.65
N CYS A 232 0.45 -4.39 -24.03
CA CYS A 232 1.14 -5.48 -23.35
C CYS A 232 2.52 -5.70 -23.97
N LYS A 233 3.59 -5.40 -23.23
CA LYS A 233 4.97 -5.60 -23.70
C LYS A 233 5.32 -7.07 -23.97
N SER A 234 4.74 -8.01 -23.22
CA SER A 234 4.94 -9.45 -23.46
C SER A 234 4.35 -9.92 -24.79
N CYS A 235 3.17 -9.40 -25.16
CA CYS A 235 2.54 -9.72 -26.43
C CYS A 235 3.06 -8.86 -27.59
N ASN A 236 3.63 -7.70 -27.29
CA ASN A 236 3.91 -6.63 -28.25
C ASN A 236 2.65 -6.26 -29.05
N THR A 237 1.53 -6.09 -28.34
CA THR A 237 0.21 -5.82 -28.93
C THR A 237 -0.53 -4.82 -28.06
N VAL A 238 -1.24 -3.90 -28.72
CA VAL A 238 -2.16 -2.95 -28.08
C VAL A 238 -3.55 -3.57 -28.07
N TYR A 239 -4.18 -3.58 -26.90
CA TYR A 239 -5.54 -4.03 -26.70
C TYR A 239 -6.40 -2.83 -26.30
N ASP A 240 -7.69 -2.90 -26.60
CA ASP A 240 -8.65 -1.94 -26.05
C ASP A 240 -8.79 -2.17 -24.54
N ALA A 241 -9.12 -1.12 -23.79
CA ALA A 241 -9.42 -1.25 -22.37
C ALA A 241 -10.54 -2.27 -22.12
N SER A 242 -11.54 -2.36 -23.01
CA SER A 242 -12.64 -3.33 -22.90
C SER A 242 -12.18 -4.79 -22.97
N ASP A 243 -11.04 -5.06 -23.60
CA ASP A 243 -10.49 -6.41 -23.74
C ASP A 243 -9.63 -6.83 -22.53
N ILE A 244 -9.34 -5.90 -21.62
CA ILE A 244 -8.53 -6.16 -20.44
C ILE A 244 -9.38 -6.83 -19.36
N LYS A 245 -8.92 -7.99 -18.92
CA LYS A 245 -9.58 -8.76 -17.87
C LYS A 245 -9.14 -8.22 -16.51
N ALA A 246 -10.06 -7.56 -15.80
CA ALA A 246 -9.90 -7.19 -14.40
C ALA A 246 -10.36 -8.34 -13.50
N VAL A 247 -9.51 -8.79 -12.58
CA VAL A 247 -9.81 -9.85 -11.63
C VAL A 247 -9.37 -9.41 -10.24
N ASP A 248 -10.20 -9.69 -9.24
CA ASP A 248 -9.79 -9.57 -7.85
C ASP A 248 -9.04 -10.84 -7.45
N GLY A 249 -7.72 -10.76 -7.37
CA GLY A 249 -6.81 -11.83 -6.96
C GLY A 249 -6.33 -11.66 -5.52
N GLY A 250 -5.97 -12.74 -4.82
CA GLY A 250 -5.41 -12.66 -3.48
C GLY A 250 -5.46 -13.97 -2.70
N GLN A 251 -4.52 -14.15 -1.77
CA GLN A 251 -4.52 -15.24 -0.78
C GLN A 251 -4.30 -14.65 0.61
N GLY A 252 -5.20 -14.94 1.55
CA GLY A 252 -5.05 -14.58 2.97
C GLY A 252 -5.13 -13.08 3.23
N SER A 253 -6.29 -12.61 3.70
CA SER A 253 -6.56 -11.26 4.24
C SER A 253 -6.27 -10.04 3.35
N TRP A 254 -5.70 -10.21 2.16
CA TRP A 254 -5.48 -9.14 1.18
C TRP A 254 -6.12 -9.48 -0.16
N ILE A 255 -6.82 -8.51 -0.73
CA ILE A 255 -7.39 -8.56 -2.06
C ILE A 255 -6.61 -7.57 -2.94
N PHE A 256 -6.36 -7.95 -4.17
CA PHE A 256 -5.61 -7.18 -5.15
C PHE A 256 -6.44 -7.08 -6.43
N GLY A 257 -6.51 -5.88 -6.99
CA GLY A 257 -7.04 -5.71 -8.34
C GLY A 257 -5.94 -6.03 -9.34
N GLU A 258 -6.08 -7.14 -10.06
CA GLU A 258 -5.14 -7.59 -11.08
C GLU A 258 -5.71 -7.35 -12.47
N LEU A 259 -4.91 -6.73 -13.34
CA LEU A 259 -5.28 -6.47 -14.73
C LEU A 259 -4.48 -7.39 -15.65
N TYR A 260 -5.17 -8.17 -16.47
CA TYR A 260 -4.60 -9.14 -17.40
C TYR A 260 -4.92 -8.80 -18.85
N CYS A 261 -3.96 -8.99 -19.75
CA CYS A 261 -4.25 -8.95 -21.18
C CYS A 261 -5.04 -10.21 -21.62
N PRO A 262 -5.62 -10.24 -22.85
CA PRO A 262 -6.34 -11.42 -23.36
C PRO A 262 -5.53 -12.73 -23.42
N LYS A 263 -4.20 -12.62 -23.39
CA LYS A 263 -3.26 -13.76 -23.31
C LYS A 263 -2.78 -14.05 -21.88
N GLU A 264 -3.49 -13.56 -20.87
CA GLU A 264 -3.26 -13.80 -19.44
C GLU A 264 -1.91 -13.30 -18.88
N HIS A 265 -1.25 -12.34 -19.54
CA HIS A 265 -0.11 -11.66 -18.93
C HIS A 265 -0.57 -10.58 -17.95
N LEU A 266 0.03 -10.56 -16.75
CA LEU A 266 -0.21 -9.53 -15.74
C LEU A 266 0.34 -8.18 -16.23
N LEU A 267 -0.54 -7.18 -16.33
CA LEU A 267 -0.24 -5.83 -16.80
C LEU A 267 -0.03 -4.84 -15.66
N ALA A 268 -0.86 -4.94 -14.62
CA ALA A 268 -0.80 -4.15 -13.39
C ALA A 268 -1.42 -4.93 -12.23
N ARG A 269 -0.96 -4.64 -11.00
CA ARG A 269 -1.59 -5.10 -9.77
C ARG A 269 -1.68 -3.95 -8.79
N ARG A 270 -2.88 -3.68 -8.28
CA ARG A 270 -3.15 -2.65 -7.26
C ARG A 270 -3.68 -3.26 -5.97
N LYS A 271 -3.48 -2.55 -4.86
CA LYS A 271 -4.08 -2.91 -3.57
C LYS A 271 -5.58 -2.58 -3.61
N LYS A 272 -6.43 -3.53 -3.24
CA LYS A 272 -7.89 -3.32 -3.18
C LYS A 272 -8.40 -3.85 -1.85
N ILE A 273 -9.09 -3.02 -1.08
CA ILE A 273 -9.72 -3.44 0.16
C ILE A 273 -11.22 -3.52 -0.09
N HIS A 274 -11.79 -4.72 0.09
CA HIS A 274 -13.23 -4.87 0.20
C HIS A 274 -13.59 -4.79 1.68
N PHE A 275 -14.41 -3.82 2.05
CA PHE A 275 -15.08 -3.86 3.34
C PHE A 275 -16.24 -4.84 3.21
N MET A 276 -16.08 -6.04 3.77
CA MET A 276 -17.22 -6.94 3.96
C MET A 276 -18.13 -6.32 5.02
N GLY A 277 -19.26 -5.74 4.59
CA GLY A 277 -20.34 -5.42 5.50
C GLY A 277 -20.83 -6.72 6.14
N ALA A 278 -20.62 -6.87 7.45
CA ALA A 278 -21.16 -8.02 8.17
C ALA A 278 -22.67 -7.87 8.25
N ILE A 279 -23.39 -8.56 7.36
CA ILE A 279 -24.82 -8.80 7.52
C ILE A 279 -24.94 -9.78 8.70
N GLN A 280 -25.25 -9.26 9.88
CA GLN A 280 -25.69 -10.08 11.00
C GLN A 280 -27.17 -10.41 10.76
N ASN A 281 -27.45 -11.67 10.45
CA ASN A 281 -28.81 -12.23 10.47
C ASN A 281 -29.34 -12.32 11.91
#